data_AF-A0A7K1LS82-F1
#
_entry.id   AF-A0A7K1LS82-F1
#
_cell.length_a   1.000
_cell.length_b   1.000
_cell.length_c   1.000
_cell.angle_alpha   90.00
_cell.angle_beta   90.00
_cell.angle_gamma   90.00
#
_symmetry.space_group_name_H-M   'P 1'
#
loop_
_entity.id
_entity.type
_entity.pdbx_description
1 polymer ?
#
loop_
_entity_poly.entity_id
_entity_poly.type
_entity_poly.pdbx_seq_one_letter_code
_entity_poly.pdbx_strand_id
1 'polypeptide(L)'
;MKRFFLLAVFLLSVCSCEDEIVPNLKPIEPQVEACLEYDIPCPEIMHEKNEGCVANIIFLAEGFTEAEIPEFENLSQIAMEAIMEMEPFKSASENLNFYRVNSISATTGISSKAYTSTCNGTTGTDSFSDTPWAVYSNKLGLKRLLGMDREKRDSLEELFGNYAIGDYVYTIIIANTTGYFGGSEFPGVTEYNTIEDPKVSNMIVSKYKSGEIFKYLIRHEFGHSFGNLDDEYVDSLANCTLEEMQSYFLETPKLNVLTYNPGGWYEGARYLPTGTGGSGKIL
;
A
#
# COMPACT_ATOMS: atom_id res chain seq x y z
N MET A 1 -28.32 58.83 1.07
CA MET A 1 -28.66 57.40 0.93
C MET A 1 -27.68 56.76 -0.04
N LYS A 2 -26.66 56.07 0.48
CA LYS A 2 -25.66 55.34 -0.33
C LYS A 2 -26.17 53.90 -0.52
N ARG A 3 -26.31 53.45 -1.77
CA ARG A 3 -26.58 52.04 -2.10
C ARG A 3 -25.24 51.31 -2.21
N PHE A 4 -25.00 50.35 -1.33
CA PHE A 4 -23.92 49.39 -1.46
C PHE A 4 -24.45 48.16 -2.21
N PHE A 5 -23.85 47.82 -3.34
CA PHE A 5 -23.99 46.51 -3.98
C PHE A 5 -23.07 45.53 -3.24
N LEU A 6 -23.63 44.51 -2.60
CA LEU A 6 -22.86 43.34 -2.18
C LEU A 6 -22.67 42.44 -3.40
N LEU A 7 -21.42 42.31 -3.86
CA LEU A 7 -21.04 41.25 -4.78
C LEU A 7 -20.62 40.04 -3.92
N ALA A 8 -21.42 38.99 -3.91
CA ALA A 8 -21.05 37.72 -3.28
C ALA A 8 -20.09 36.98 -4.21
N VAL A 9 -18.81 36.90 -3.82
CA VAL A 9 -17.82 36.05 -4.48
C VAL A 9 -17.97 34.65 -3.90
N PHE A 10 -18.47 33.72 -4.71
CA PHE A 10 -18.41 32.29 -4.41
C PHE A 10 -16.96 31.83 -4.58
N LEU A 11 -16.28 31.53 -3.47
CA LEU A 11 -15.05 30.74 -3.49
C LEU A 11 -15.44 29.27 -3.73
N LEU A 12 -15.29 28.83 -4.98
CA LEU A 12 -15.21 27.42 -5.33
C LEU A 12 -13.83 26.91 -4.90
N SER A 13 -13.76 26.03 -3.92
CA SER A 13 -12.55 25.29 -3.60
C SER A 13 -12.30 24.25 -4.69
N VAL A 14 -11.47 24.59 -5.66
CA VAL A 14 -10.94 23.67 -6.65
C VAL A 14 -9.79 22.93 -5.96
N CYS A 15 -9.97 21.64 -5.67
CA CYS A 15 -8.84 20.78 -5.30
C CYS A 15 -8.06 20.55 -6.59
N SER A 16 -7.00 21.31 -6.79
CA SER A 16 -6.25 21.35 -8.04
C SER A 16 -4.87 20.73 -7.80
N CYS A 17 -4.57 19.64 -8.50
CA CYS A 17 -3.21 19.41 -8.98
C CYS A 17 -3.00 20.41 -10.12
N GLU A 18 -2.91 21.69 -9.76
CA GLU A 18 -2.47 22.71 -10.69
C GLU A 18 -0.97 22.57 -10.79
N ASP A 19 -0.45 22.66 -12.02
CA ASP A 19 0.94 23.02 -12.28
C ASP A 19 1.19 24.39 -11.65
N GLU A 20 1.37 24.44 -10.33
CA GLU A 20 1.98 25.58 -9.68
C GLU A 20 3.37 25.66 -10.29
N ILE A 21 3.56 26.67 -11.15
CA ILE A 21 4.88 27.14 -11.53
C ILE A 21 5.55 27.55 -10.23
N VAL A 22 6.26 26.60 -9.62
CA VAL A 22 6.99 26.81 -8.38
C VAL A 22 8.00 27.92 -8.65
N PRO A 23 7.92 29.07 -7.95
CA PRO A 23 8.88 30.13 -8.17
C PRO A 23 10.23 29.66 -7.61
N ASN A 24 11.14 29.31 -8.52
CA ASN A 24 12.57 29.16 -8.24
C ASN A 24 12.90 28.03 -7.23
N LEU A 25 12.47 26.80 -7.52
CA LEU A 25 13.24 25.65 -7.06
C LEU A 25 14.60 25.71 -7.77
N LYS A 26 15.69 25.78 -7.00
CA LYS A 26 17.01 25.43 -7.53
C LYS A 26 16.85 24.09 -8.25
N PRO A 27 17.51 23.89 -9.41
CA PRO A 27 17.58 22.57 -10.02
C PRO A 27 18.00 21.60 -8.91
N ILE A 28 17.13 20.65 -8.58
CA ILE A 28 17.52 19.53 -7.75
C ILE A 28 18.62 18.87 -8.59
N GLU A 29 19.88 19.01 -8.16
CA GLU A 29 20.95 18.19 -8.71
C GLU A 29 20.41 16.76 -8.70
N PRO A 30 20.49 16.02 -9.82
CA PRO A 30 19.95 14.67 -9.87
C PRO A 30 20.56 13.92 -8.70
N GLN A 31 19.73 13.68 -7.67
CA GLN A 31 20.13 12.87 -6.55
C GLN A 31 20.53 11.55 -7.19
N VAL A 32 21.79 11.15 -6.98
CA VAL A 32 22.23 9.81 -7.35
C VAL A 32 21.12 8.88 -6.87
N GLU A 33 20.47 8.19 -7.81
CA GLU A 33 19.22 7.48 -7.56
C GLU A 33 19.46 6.59 -6.33
N ALA A 34 18.71 6.78 -5.24
CA ALA A 34 19.10 6.28 -3.91
C ALA A 34 19.40 4.77 -3.90
N CYS A 35 18.75 4.01 -4.79
CA CYS A 35 19.00 2.59 -5.05
C CYS A 35 20.42 2.25 -5.54
N LEU A 36 21.18 3.17 -6.13
CA LEU A 36 22.55 2.93 -6.61
C LEU A 36 23.57 2.78 -5.48
N GLU A 37 23.25 3.28 -4.29
CA GLU A 37 24.11 3.19 -3.10
C GLU A 37 23.84 1.92 -2.26
N TYR A 38 22.78 1.17 -2.58
CA TYR A 38 22.39 -0.04 -1.88
C TYR A 38 22.62 -1.30 -2.72
N ASP A 39 22.76 -2.46 -2.07
CA ASP A 39 22.82 -3.77 -2.72
C ASP A 39 21.47 -4.22 -3.32
N ILE A 40 20.50 -3.30 -3.42
CA ILE A 40 19.15 -3.53 -3.95
C ILE A 40 19.06 -2.86 -5.33
N PRO A 41 18.68 -3.59 -6.39
CA PRO A 41 18.53 -3.01 -7.72
C PRO A 41 17.52 -1.86 -7.75
N CYS A 42 17.75 -0.90 -8.64
CA CYS A 42 16.78 0.17 -8.89
C CYS A 42 15.47 -0.36 -9.49
N PRO A 43 14.32 0.26 -9.16
CA PRO A 43 13.03 -0.05 -9.79
C PRO A 43 13.05 -0.02 -11.33
N GLU A 44 12.68 -1.14 -11.94
CA GLU A 44 12.52 -1.29 -13.38
C GLU A 44 11.04 -1.09 -13.76
N ILE A 45 10.76 -0.20 -14.72
CA ILE A 45 9.39 -0.02 -15.22
C ILE A 45 8.92 -1.27 -15.97
N MET A 46 7.71 -1.74 -15.68
CA MET A 46 7.16 -2.97 -16.26
C MET A 46 6.39 -2.76 -17.57
N HIS A 47 6.02 -1.52 -17.88
CA HIS A 47 5.30 -1.14 -19.10
C HIS A 47 5.73 0.25 -19.59
N GLU A 48 5.06 0.77 -20.62
CA GLU A 48 5.29 2.14 -21.07
C GLU A 48 4.95 3.12 -19.94
N LYS A 49 5.93 3.93 -19.52
CA LYS A 49 5.79 4.86 -18.40
C LYS A 49 4.78 5.95 -18.74
N ASN A 50 3.74 6.06 -17.93
CA ASN A 50 2.80 7.17 -17.97
C ASN A 50 3.42 8.44 -17.35
N GLU A 51 3.08 9.60 -17.91
CA GLU A 51 3.52 10.92 -17.44
C GLU A 51 2.36 11.68 -16.76
N GLY A 52 2.69 12.72 -15.98
CA GLY A 52 1.70 13.55 -15.28
C GLY A 52 1.31 13.01 -13.91
N CYS A 53 0.04 13.14 -13.54
CA CYS A 53 -0.49 12.69 -12.25
C CYS A 53 -0.65 11.17 -12.26
N VAL A 54 0.37 10.46 -11.75
CA VAL A 54 0.42 9.00 -11.72
C VAL A 54 0.73 8.50 -10.32
N ALA A 55 0.15 7.38 -9.92
CA ALA A 55 0.58 6.64 -8.74
C ALA A 55 1.64 5.61 -9.15
N ASN A 56 2.80 5.68 -8.50
CA ASN A 56 3.86 4.70 -8.71
C ASN A 56 3.69 3.53 -7.73
N ILE A 57 3.65 2.32 -8.27
CA ILE A 57 3.49 1.06 -7.54
C ILE A 57 4.73 0.21 -7.81
N ILE A 58 5.41 -0.24 -6.77
CA ILE A 58 6.69 -0.96 -6.86
C ILE A 58 6.55 -2.35 -6.24
N PHE A 59 6.67 -3.39 -7.06
CA PHE A 59 6.72 -4.78 -6.58
C PHE A 59 8.12 -5.12 -6.10
N LEU A 60 8.22 -5.69 -4.90
CA LEU A 60 9.50 -6.07 -4.28
C LEU A 60 9.52 -7.58 -4.01
N ALA A 61 10.63 -8.24 -4.35
CA ALA A 61 10.81 -9.67 -4.12
C ALA A 61 11.25 -9.94 -2.68
N GLU A 62 10.59 -10.88 -2.00
CA GLU A 62 10.98 -11.30 -0.67
C GLU A 62 11.07 -12.83 -0.56
N GLY A 63 12.23 -13.35 -0.15
CA GLY A 63 12.48 -14.79 -0.05
C GLY A 63 12.66 -15.48 -1.40
N PHE A 64 12.88 -14.75 -2.49
CA PHE A 64 13.19 -15.32 -3.82
C PHE A 64 14.70 -15.26 -4.04
N THR A 65 15.33 -16.42 -4.22
CA THR A 65 16.73 -16.51 -4.64
C THR A 65 16.88 -16.14 -6.12
N GLU A 66 18.12 -15.95 -6.59
CA GLU A 66 18.41 -15.61 -7.99
C GLU A 66 17.73 -16.59 -8.99
N ALA A 67 17.73 -17.88 -8.66
CA ALA A 67 17.08 -18.92 -9.48
C ALA A 67 15.55 -18.84 -9.48
N GLU A 68 14.94 -18.18 -8.49
CA GLU A 68 13.50 -18.04 -8.32
C GLU A 68 12.98 -16.66 -8.78
N ILE A 69 13.86 -15.72 -9.15
CA ILE A 69 13.48 -14.41 -9.69
C ILE A 69 12.51 -14.53 -10.88
N PRO A 70 12.67 -15.45 -11.85
CA PRO A 70 11.68 -15.61 -12.92
C PRO A 70 10.26 -15.92 -12.42
N GLU A 71 10.11 -16.59 -11.26
CA GLU A 71 8.80 -16.79 -10.63
C GLU A 71 8.25 -15.47 -10.08
N PHE A 72 9.07 -14.70 -9.36
CA PHE A 72 8.69 -13.38 -8.87
C PHE A 72 8.29 -12.43 -10.01
N GLU A 73 9.03 -12.41 -11.11
CA GLU A 73 8.70 -11.60 -12.28
C GLU A 73 7.31 -11.94 -12.82
N ASN A 74 6.98 -13.23 -12.94
CA ASN A 74 5.65 -13.67 -13.32
C ASN A 74 4.57 -13.27 -12.29
N LEU A 75 4.87 -13.37 -10.99
CA LEU A 75 3.96 -12.94 -9.93
C LEU A 75 3.70 -11.43 -9.95
N SER A 76 4.72 -10.62 -10.24
CA SER A 76 4.58 -9.16 -10.39
C SER A 76 3.64 -8.81 -11.55
N GLN A 77 3.72 -9.54 -12.66
CA GLN A 77 2.80 -9.39 -13.79
C GLN A 77 1.35 -9.74 -13.38
N ILE A 78 1.16 -10.86 -12.68
CA ILE A 78 -0.17 -11.28 -12.19
C ILE A 78 -0.75 -10.26 -11.21
N ALA A 79 0.08 -9.69 -10.34
CA ALA A 79 -0.32 -8.67 -9.37
C ALA A 79 -0.72 -7.36 -10.06
N MET A 80 0.06 -6.90 -11.04
CA MET A 80 -0.26 -5.76 -11.88
C MET A 80 -1.62 -5.95 -12.57
N GLU A 81 -1.83 -7.11 -13.21
CA GLU A 81 -3.12 -7.47 -13.83
C GLU A 81 -4.26 -7.48 -12.81
N ALA A 82 -4.04 -8.03 -11.61
CA ALA A 82 -5.06 -8.06 -10.57
C ALA A 82 -5.55 -6.65 -10.22
N ILE A 83 -4.64 -5.68 -10.11
CA ILE A 83 -4.96 -4.27 -9.85
C ILE A 83 -5.69 -3.65 -11.06
N MET A 84 -5.13 -3.79 -12.27
CA MET A 84 -5.70 -3.20 -13.49
C MET A 84 -7.05 -3.80 -13.92
N GLU A 85 -7.42 -4.98 -13.40
CA GLU A 85 -8.72 -5.61 -13.64
C GLU A 85 -9.83 -5.07 -12.70
N MET A 86 -9.48 -4.35 -11.64
CA MET A 86 -10.41 -3.88 -10.60
C MET A 86 -10.75 -2.39 -10.77
N GLU A 87 -12.03 -2.02 -10.69
CA GLU A 87 -12.41 -0.61 -10.64
C GLU A 87 -12.09 0.01 -9.26
N PRO A 88 -11.70 1.30 -9.19
CA PRO A 88 -11.59 2.26 -10.30
C PRO A 88 -10.24 2.22 -11.04
N PHE A 89 -9.30 1.38 -10.62
CA PHE A 89 -7.95 1.29 -11.20
C PHE A 89 -7.96 0.93 -12.68
N LYS A 90 -8.89 0.06 -13.08
CA LYS A 90 -9.12 -0.29 -14.48
C LYS A 90 -9.43 0.93 -15.36
N SER A 91 -10.36 1.78 -14.91
CA SER A 91 -10.72 3.00 -15.64
C SER A 91 -9.67 4.10 -15.54
N ALA A 92 -8.78 4.03 -14.54
CA ALA A 92 -7.71 4.99 -14.29
C ALA A 92 -6.32 4.42 -14.60
N SER A 93 -6.21 3.46 -15.52
CA SER A 93 -4.94 2.77 -15.82
C SER A 93 -3.85 3.71 -16.35
N GLU A 94 -4.24 4.78 -17.04
CA GLU A 94 -3.33 5.84 -17.52
C GLU A 94 -2.72 6.66 -16.37
N ASN A 95 -3.24 6.52 -15.13
CA ASN A 95 -2.74 7.17 -13.93
C ASN A 95 -1.92 6.23 -13.03
N LEU A 96 -1.51 5.06 -13.52
CA LEU A 96 -0.73 4.09 -12.75
C LEU A 96 0.58 3.78 -13.48
N ASN A 97 1.66 3.69 -12.72
CA ASN A 97 2.92 3.12 -13.20
C ASN A 97 3.30 1.95 -12.30
N PHE A 98 3.69 0.84 -12.93
CA PHE A 98 4.14 -0.35 -12.23
C PHE A 98 5.63 -0.56 -12.45
N TYR A 99 6.34 -0.72 -11.35
CA TYR A 99 7.75 -1.01 -11.30
C TYR A 99 8.00 -2.33 -10.59
N ARG A 100 9.16 -2.92 -10.83
CA ARG A 100 9.62 -4.14 -10.17
C ARG A 100 11.04 -3.96 -9.68
N VAL A 101 11.32 -4.51 -8.50
CA VAL A 101 12.67 -4.65 -7.95
C VAL A 101 12.94 -6.12 -7.68
N ASN A 102 13.90 -6.69 -8.40
CA ASN A 102 14.38 -8.04 -8.21
C ASN A 102 15.34 -8.09 -7.00
N SER A 103 14.83 -7.83 -5.80
CA SER A 103 15.59 -7.89 -4.54
C SER A 103 15.90 -9.36 -4.17
N ILE A 104 17.05 -9.83 -4.64
CA ILE A 104 17.49 -11.22 -4.50
C ILE A 104 17.72 -11.57 -3.03
N SER A 105 17.15 -12.68 -2.58
CA SER A 105 17.37 -13.26 -1.25
C SER A 105 18.47 -14.31 -1.26
N ALA A 106 19.22 -14.43 -0.16
CA ALA A 106 20.22 -15.48 -0.01
C ALA A 106 19.57 -16.85 0.30
N THR A 107 18.40 -16.83 0.93
CA THR A 107 17.60 -18.04 1.22
C THR A 107 16.21 -17.98 0.58
N THR A 108 15.68 -19.15 0.22
CA THR A 108 14.27 -19.28 -0.19
C THR A 108 13.34 -19.16 1.02
N GLY A 109 12.23 -18.44 0.86
CA GLY A 109 11.22 -18.27 1.89
C GLY A 109 11.51 -17.19 2.93
N ILE A 110 10.58 -17.05 3.87
CA ILE A 110 10.60 -16.01 4.91
C ILE A 110 10.82 -16.59 6.31
N SER A 111 11.21 -15.73 7.24
CA SER A 111 11.34 -16.08 8.65
C SER A 111 9.98 -16.37 9.30
N SER A 112 10.01 -16.98 10.47
CA SER A 112 8.86 -17.14 11.37
C SER A 112 9.31 -16.74 12.76
N LYS A 113 8.45 -16.10 13.54
CA LYS A 113 8.75 -15.72 14.92
C LYS A 113 7.72 -16.34 15.86
N ALA A 114 8.19 -16.92 16.97
CA ALA A 114 7.31 -17.33 18.04
C ALA A 114 6.71 -16.08 18.73
N TYR A 115 5.44 -16.16 19.10
CA TYR A 115 4.76 -15.08 19.81
C TYR A 115 3.93 -15.65 20.96
N THR A 116 3.92 -14.98 22.11
CA THR A 116 3.13 -15.40 23.27
C THR A 116 2.15 -14.29 23.63
N SER A 117 0.85 -14.61 23.56
CA SER A 117 -0.26 -13.71 23.91
C SER A 117 -1.14 -14.32 25.00
N THR A 118 -2.01 -13.51 25.62
CA THR A 118 -3.07 -14.06 26.49
C THR A 118 -4.27 -14.58 25.68
N CYS A 119 -4.43 -14.11 24.44
CA CYS A 119 -5.48 -14.52 23.52
C CYS A 119 -5.38 -15.98 23.03
N ASN A 120 -4.15 -16.48 22.77
CA ASN A 120 -3.95 -17.81 22.20
C ASN A 120 -2.69 -18.56 22.70
N GLY A 121 -2.02 -18.05 23.74
CA GLY A 121 -0.80 -18.65 24.28
C GLY A 121 0.39 -18.46 23.35
N THR A 122 1.32 -19.42 23.36
CA THR A 122 2.49 -19.40 22.46
C THR A 122 2.15 -20.01 21.11
N THR A 123 2.31 -19.25 20.04
CA THR A 123 2.14 -19.68 18.65
C THR A 123 3.40 -19.47 17.84
N GLY A 124 3.51 -20.18 16.72
CA GLY A 124 4.65 -20.10 15.81
C GLY A 124 5.92 -20.76 16.37
N THR A 125 6.98 -20.70 15.57
CA THR A 125 8.33 -21.14 15.91
C THR A 125 9.32 -20.18 15.31
N ASP A 126 10.49 -20.03 15.92
CA ASP A 126 11.55 -19.20 15.36
C ASP A 126 12.24 -19.93 14.20
N SER A 127 12.29 -19.26 13.06
CA SER A 127 13.12 -19.64 11.92
C SER A 127 13.74 -18.39 11.31
N PHE A 128 14.89 -18.55 10.67
CA PHE A 128 15.63 -17.46 10.07
C PHE A 128 15.75 -17.67 8.55
N SER A 129 15.45 -16.61 7.82
CA SER A 129 15.71 -16.46 6.39
C SER A 129 16.51 -15.18 6.16
N ASP A 130 17.60 -15.29 5.40
CA ASP A 130 18.44 -14.16 5.00
C ASP A 130 17.84 -13.53 3.73
N THR A 131 17.13 -12.43 3.96
CA THR A 131 16.22 -11.80 3.00
C THR A 131 16.34 -10.28 3.06
N PRO A 132 16.17 -9.56 1.93
CA PRO A 132 16.36 -8.12 1.87
C PRO A 132 15.49 -7.33 2.84
N TRP A 133 14.22 -7.76 2.99
CA TRP A 133 13.19 -7.01 3.71
C TRP A 133 12.87 -7.59 5.09
N ALA A 134 13.48 -8.72 5.46
CA ALA A 134 13.30 -9.39 6.75
C ALA A 134 11.82 -9.58 7.12
N VAL A 135 11.02 -10.05 6.15
CA VAL A 135 9.62 -10.39 6.40
C VAL A 135 9.56 -11.66 7.23
N TYR A 136 8.60 -11.70 8.14
CA TYR A 136 8.34 -12.86 8.96
C TYR A 136 6.84 -13.14 9.12
N SER A 137 6.52 -14.42 9.30
CA SER A 137 5.16 -14.86 9.62
C SER A 137 4.90 -14.84 11.13
N ASN A 138 3.62 -14.96 11.50
CA ASN A 138 3.14 -15.04 12.88
C ASN A 138 3.33 -13.73 13.67
N LYS A 139 3.20 -12.58 13.00
CA LYS A 139 3.15 -11.27 13.66
C LYS A 139 1.99 -11.27 14.65
N LEU A 140 2.27 -10.89 15.91
CA LEU A 140 1.30 -10.83 17.01
C LEU A 140 0.60 -12.16 17.32
N GLY A 141 1.22 -13.28 16.94
CA GLY A 141 0.64 -14.61 17.10
C GLY A 141 -0.56 -14.90 16.20
N LEU A 142 -0.83 -14.02 15.23
CA LEU A 142 -1.84 -14.20 14.20
C LEU A 142 -1.23 -14.98 13.05
N LYS A 143 -1.71 -16.22 12.86
CA LYS A 143 -1.20 -17.14 11.83
C LYS A 143 -1.27 -16.57 10.41
N ARG A 144 -2.11 -15.57 10.15
CA ARG A 144 -2.30 -14.99 8.81
C ARG A 144 -1.61 -13.65 8.58
N LEU A 145 -1.03 -13.06 9.62
CA LEU A 145 -0.45 -11.73 9.57
C LEU A 145 1.06 -11.82 9.35
N LEU A 146 1.53 -11.15 8.28
CA LEU A 146 2.95 -10.92 8.04
C LEU A 146 3.44 -9.70 8.81
N GLY A 147 4.69 -9.76 9.22
CA GLY A 147 5.42 -8.64 9.76
C GLY A 147 6.72 -8.40 9.02
N MET A 148 7.30 -7.24 9.29
CA MET A 148 8.58 -6.80 8.77
C MET A 148 9.39 -6.22 9.93
N ASP A 149 10.71 -6.35 9.87
CA ASP A 149 11.58 -5.70 10.84
C ASP A 149 11.62 -4.18 10.63
N ARG A 150 11.57 -3.43 11.73
CA ARG A 150 11.43 -1.97 11.73
C ARG A 150 12.49 -1.26 10.89
N GLU A 151 13.75 -1.64 11.03
CA GLU A 151 14.86 -1.02 10.27
C GLU A 151 14.71 -1.24 8.77
N LYS A 152 14.19 -2.41 8.36
CA LYS A 152 13.93 -2.71 6.95
C LYS A 152 12.75 -1.93 6.41
N ARG A 153 11.73 -1.70 7.24
CA ARG A 153 10.62 -0.82 6.88
C ARG A 153 11.11 0.61 6.63
N ASP A 154 11.98 1.16 7.47
CA ASP A 154 12.50 2.52 7.27
C ASP A 154 13.37 2.61 6.00
N SER A 155 14.08 1.53 5.64
CA SER A 155 14.84 1.49 4.38
C SER A 155 13.97 1.59 3.12
N LEU A 156 12.67 1.24 3.19
CA LEU A 156 11.75 1.45 2.06
C LEU A 156 11.61 2.94 1.74
N GLU A 157 11.52 3.80 2.76
CA GLU A 157 11.43 5.25 2.59
C GLU A 157 12.70 5.82 1.98
N GLU A 158 13.87 5.40 2.46
CA GLU A 158 15.17 5.83 1.93
C GLU A 158 15.34 5.43 0.46
N LEU A 159 14.94 4.19 0.11
CA LEU A 159 15.11 3.64 -1.24
C LEU A 159 14.07 4.15 -2.24
N PHE A 160 12.81 4.25 -1.81
CA PHE A 160 11.68 4.40 -2.71
C PHE A 160 10.88 5.69 -2.51
N GLY A 161 11.07 6.43 -1.41
CA GLY A 161 10.30 7.65 -1.13
C GLY A 161 10.38 8.70 -2.24
N ASN A 162 11.52 8.80 -2.93
CA ASN A 162 11.71 9.70 -4.09
C ASN A 162 10.92 9.29 -5.34
N TYR A 163 10.33 8.09 -5.38
CA TYR A 163 9.40 7.67 -6.42
C TYR A 163 7.96 8.12 -6.14
N ALA A 164 7.67 8.78 -5.01
CA ALA A 164 6.34 9.33 -4.75
C ALA A 164 6.02 10.45 -5.76
N ILE A 165 4.86 10.34 -6.40
CA ILE A 165 4.26 11.41 -7.19
C ILE A 165 2.95 11.77 -6.49
N GLY A 166 2.90 12.99 -5.95
CA GLY A 166 1.85 13.40 -5.00
C GLY A 166 2.22 13.00 -3.57
N ASP A 167 1.27 12.36 -2.86
CA ASP A 167 1.43 12.08 -1.44
C ASP A 167 2.31 10.86 -1.16
N TYR A 168 2.18 9.80 -1.95
CA TYR A 168 2.81 8.50 -1.68
C TYR A 168 3.30 7.75 -2.93
N VAL A 169 4.25 6.85 -2.71
CA VAL A 169 4.55 5.67 -3.54
C VAL A 169 4.03 4.43 -2.82
N TYR A 170 3.67 3.39 -3.58
CA TYR A 170 3.08 2.16 -3.02
C TYR A 170 4.01 0.97 -3.24
N THR A 171 4.57 0.39 -2.19
CA THR A 171 5.36 -0.83 -2.26
C THR A 171 4.50 -2.05 -1.99
N ILE A 172 4.65 -3.07 -2.84
CA ILE A 172 3.97 -4.36 -2.72
C ILE A 172 5.03 -5.44 -2.62
N ILE A 173 5.23 -5.96 -1.41
CA ILE A 173 6.18 -7.04 -1.16
C ILE A 173 5.49 -8.37 -1.40
N ILE A 174 6.00 -9.15 -2.35
CA ILE A 174 5.54 -10.50 -2.62
C ILE A 174 6.49 -11.45 -1.89
N ALA A 175 5.98 -12.15 -0.88
CA ALA A 175 6.74 -13.10 -0.06
C ALA A 175 6.66 -14.52 -0.66
N ASN A 176 7.82 -15.16 -0.83
CA ASN A 176 7.98 -16.52 -1.31
C ASN A 176 7.56 -17.56 -0.26
N THR A 177 6.27 -17.62 0.06
CA THR A 177 5.75 -18.58 1.04
C THR A 177 4.41 -19.15 0.63
N THR A 178 4.17 -20.39 1.05
CA THR A 178 2.97 -21.16 0.73
C THR A 178 1.89 -21.09 1.81
N GLY A 179 2.11 -20.29 2.87
CA GLY A 179 1.06 -19.93 3.81
C GLY A 179 0.14 -18.86 3.24
N TYR A 180 -1.14 -18.86 3.63
CA TYR A 180 -2.09 -17.82 3.25
C TYR A 180 -1.91 -16.63 4.20
N PHE A 181 -1.18 -15.62 3.75
CA PHE A 181 -0.82 -14.47 4.58
C PHE A 181 -0.98 -13.15 3.82
N GLY A 182 -1.31 -12.10 4.56
CA GLY A 182 -1.45 -10.74 4.08
C GLY A 182 -1.20 -9.75 5.21
N GLY A 183 -1.00 -8.50 4.85
CA GLY A 183 -0.95 -7.38 5.78
C GLY A 183 -0.53 -6.11 5.07
N SER A 184 -1.06 -4.99 5.54
CA SER A 184 -0.76 -3.67 5.00
C SER A 184 -0.53 -2.66 6.11
N GLU A 185 0.30 -1.68 5.81
CA GLU A 185 0.56 -0.52 6.64
C GLU A 185 0.27 0.74 5.82
N PHE A 186 -0.74 1.51 6.23
CA PHE A 186 -1.01 2.82 5.63
C PHE A 186 -0.02 3.86 6.18
N PRO A 187 0.52 4.77 5.35
CA PRO A 187 1.47 5.80 5.79
C PRO A 187 0.95 6.60 6.97
N GLY A 188 1.79 6.79 7.99
CA GLY A 188 1.45 7.61 9.16
C GLY A 188 0.65 6.90 10.27
N VAL A 189 0.30 5.61 10.11
CA VAL A 189 -0.25 4.78 11.19
C VAL A 189 0.91 4.05 11.88
N THR A 190 1.04 4.20 13.22
CA THR A 190 2.33 3.89 13.86
C THR A 190 2.17 3.11 15.16
N GLU A 191 2.38 1.80 15.06
CA GLU A 191 3.09 1.09 16.12
C GLU A 191 4.61 1.42 16.05
N TYR A 192 5.13 1.91 14.90
CA TYR A 192 6.58 1.98 14.64
C TYR A 192 7.19 3.18 13.86
N ASN A 193 6.49 4.25 13.45
CA ASN A 193 7.16 5.38 12.74
C ASN A 193 8.31 5.94 13.57
N THR A 194 9.48 5.93 12.95
CA THR A 194 10.61 6.82 13.25
C THR A 194 10.63 8.04 12.32
N ILE A 195 9.92 7.98 11.18
CA ILE A 195 10.00 8.93 10.07
C ILE A 195 8.84 9.93 10.14
N GLU A 196 9.19 11.22 10.07
CA GLU A 196 8.26 12.34 9.93
C GLU A 196 7.82 12.43 8.46
N ASP A 197 6.51 12.53 8.21
CA ASP A 197 5.89 12.61 6.88
C ASP A 197 6.28 11.46 5.89
N PRO A 198 6.00 10.19 6.24
CA PRO A 198 6.35 9.03 5.39
C PRO A 198 5.72 9.14 4.00
N LYS A 199 6.47 8.73 2.97
CA LYS A 199 6.08 8.76 1.56
C LYS A 199 5.81 7.38 0.99
N VAL A 200 6.14 6.31 1.70
CA VAL A 200 5.92 4.93 1.27
C VAL A 200 4.71 4.34 1.99
N SER A 201 3.72 3.92 1.21
CA SER A 201 2.65 3.02 1.65
C SER A 201 3.06 1.59 1.33
N ASN A 202 2.99 0.69 2.31
CA ASN A 202 3.50 -0.66 2.15
C ASN A 202 2.43 -1.73 2.38
N MET A 203 2.50 -2.80 1.61
CA MET A 203 1.77 -4.04 1.87
C MET A 203 2.64 -5.26 1.58
N ILE A 204 2.31 -6.36 2.24
CA ILE A 204 3.02 -7.64 2.15
C ILE A 204 1.99 -8.73 1.89
N VAL A 205 2.18 -9.51 0.83
CA VAL A 205 1.33 -10.66 0.51
C VAL A 205 2.18 -11.89 0.26
N SER A 206 1.67 -13.06 0.65
CA SER A 206 2.30 -14.30 0.24
C SER A 206 1.92 -14.68 -1.20
N LYS A 207 2.79 -15.43 -1.89
CA LYS A 207 2.49 -16.01 -3.20
C LYS A 207 1.43 -17.15 -3.17
N TYR A 208 0.61 -17.24 -2.13
CA TYR A 208 -0.24 -18.40 -1.85
C TYR A 208 -1.05 -18.87 -3.07
N LYS A 209 -0.76 -20.10 -3.53
CA LYS A 209 -1.37 -20.76 -4.69
C LYS A 209 -1.21 -20.02 -6.04
N SER A 210 -0.51 -18.88 -6.08
CA SER A 210 -0.15 -18.11 -7.29
C SER A 210 -1.28 -17.97 -8.33
N GLY A 211 -2.54 -17.87 -7.89
CA GLY A 211 -3.73 -17.86 -8.74
C GLY A 211 -4.79 -16.88 -8.23
N GLU A 212 -6.08 -17.19 -8.39
CA GLU A 212 -7.16 -16.25 -8.00
C GLU A 212 -7.11 -15.79 -6.53
N ILE A 213 -6.62 -16.65 -5.62
CA ILE A 213 -6.46 -16.26 -4.22
C ILE A 213 -5.32 -15.24 -4.04
N PHE A 214 -4.24 -15.36 -4.81
CA PHE A 214 -3.16 -14.36 -4.82
C PHE A 214 -3.67 -13.03 -5.40
N LYS A 215 -4.42 -13.06 -6.51
CA LYS A 215 -5.08 -11.85 -7.06
C LYS A 215 -6.02 -11.20 -6.04
N TYR A 216 -6.77 -12.00 -5.29
CA TYR A 216 -7.63 -11.51 -4.22
C TYR A 216 -6.83 -10.83 -3.10
N LEU A 217 -5.75 -11.47 -2.61
CA LEU A 217 -4.88 -10.88 -1.60
C LEU A 217 -4.28 -9.55 -2.06
N ILE A 218 -3.80 -9.49 -3.30
CA ILE A 218 -3.30 -8.25 -3.91
C ILE A 218 -4.35 -7.15 -3.82
N ARG A 219 -5.58 -7.40 -4.30
CA ARG A 219 -6.66 -6.39 -4.29
C ARG A 219 -7.06 -5.96 -2.88
N HIS A 220 -7.17 -6.91 -1.97
CA HIS A 220 -7.60 -6.67 -0.60
C HIS A 220 -6.62 -5.78 0.15
N GLU A 221 -5.35 -6.20 0.20
CA GLU A 221 -4.29 -5.46 0.89
C GLU A 221 -3.93 -4.15 0.17
N PHE A 222 -4.15 -4.09 -1.15
CA PHE A 222 -4.04 -2.83 -1.89
C PHE A 222 -5.14 -1.85 -1.52
N GLY A 223 -6.34 -2.33 -1.15
CA GLY A 223 -7.39 -1.49 -0.58
C GLY A 223 -6.97 -0.79 0.72
N HIS A 224 -6.24 -1.50 1.58
CA HIS A 224 -5.67 -0.92 2.80
C HIS A 224 -4.54 0.07 2.51
N SER A 225 -3.53 -0.33 1.74
CA SER A 225 -2.35 0.51 1.45
C SER A 225 -2.68 1.72 0.57
N PHE A 226 -3.49 1.54 -0.45
CA PHE A 226 -3.86 2.62 -1.39
C PHE A 226 -5.03 3.45 -0.87
N GLY A 227 -6.11 2.78 -0.45
CA GLY A 227 -7.38 3.43 -0.12
C GLY A 227 -7.57 3.77 1.35
N ASN A 228 -6.66 3.36 2.23
CA ASN A 228 -6.83 3.40 3.68
C ASN A 228 -8.17 2.79 4.14
N LEU A 229 -8.59 1.71 3.51
CA LEU A 229 -9.80 0.99 3.89
C LEU A 229 -9.51 0.13 5.14
N ASP A 230 -10.54 -0.28 5.86
CA ASP A 230 -10.47 -1.26 6.96
C ASP A 230 -11.06 -2.60 6.53
N ASP A 231 -10.75 -3.65 7.29
CA ASP A 231 -11.38 -4.96 7.12
C ASP A 231 -12.89 -4.89 7.43
N GLU A 232 -13.71 -5.49 6.56
CA GLU A 232 -15.17 -5.62 6.79
C GLU A 232 -15.54 -6.92 7.52
N TYR A 233 -14.60 -7.86 7.66
CA TYR A 233 -14.81 -9.09 8.39
C TYR A 233 -14.43 -8.93 9.86
N VAL A 234 -15.06 -9.73 10.71
CA VAL A 234 -14.75 -9.78 12.14
C VAL A 234 -14.09 -11.12 12.44
N ASP A 235 -12.90 -11.07 13.04
CA ASP A 235 -12.20 -12.25 13.55
C ASP A 235 -11.97 -12.09 15.06
N SER A 236 -12.46 -13.06 15.85
CA SER A 236 -12.42 -12.96 17.31
C SER A 236 -10.99 -12.98 17.86
N LEU A 237 -10.07 -13.66 17.18
CA LEU A 237 -8.68 -13.72 17.60
C LEU A 237 -7.97 -12.39 17.27
N ALA A 238 -8.18 -11.86 16.07
CA ALA A 238 -7.70 -10.54 15.69
C ALA A 238 -8.23 -9.44 16.62
N ASN A 239 -9.52 -9.48 16.98
CA ASN A 239 -10.10 -8.53 17.94
C ASN A 239 -9.43 -8.61 19.31
N CYS A 240 -9.22 -9.81 19.85
CA CYS A 240 -8.51 -9.98 21.13
C CYS A 240 -7.08 -9.43 21.04
N THR A 241 -6.37 -9.73 19.95
CA THR A 241 -5.01 -9.22 19.72
C THR A 241 -4.98 -7.69 19.62
N LEU A 242 -5.96 -7.07 18.95
CA LEU A 242 -6.08 -5.62 18.86
C LEU A 242 -6.39 -4.97 20.22
N GLU A 243 -7.22 -5.61 21.06
CA GLU A 243 -7.48 -5.16 22.43
C GLU A 243 -6.21 -5.20 23.31
N GLU A 244 -5.38 -6.25 23.19
CA GLU A 244 -4.07 -6.30 23.87
C GLU A 244 -3.13 -5.17 23.42
N MET A 245 -3.32 -4.65 22.20
CA MET A 245 -2.51 -3.62 21.56
C MET A 245 -3.14 -2.23 21.54
N GLN A 246 -4.28 -2.04 22.22
CA GLN A 246 -5.15 -0.86 22.08
C GLN A 246 -4.44 0.47 22.39
N SER A 247 -3.30 0.46 23.09
CA SER A 247 -2.47 1.65 23.30
C SER A 247 -1.77 2.18 22.04
N TYR A 248 -1.77 1.44 20.93
CA TYR A 248 -1.03 1.77 19.70
C TYR A 248 -1.92 2.19 18.51
N PHE A 249 -3.25 2.02 18.61
CA PHE A 249 -4.17 2.31 17.51
C PHE A 249 -5.09 3.49 17.86
N LEU A 250 -5.14 4.51 16.99
CA LEU A 250 -6.05 5.65 17.13
C LEU A 250 -7.42 5.27 16.53
N GLU A 251 -8.49 5.33 17.33
CA GLU A 251 -9.86 5.08 16.88
C GLU A 251 -10.46 6.33 16.20
N THR A 252 -10.16 6.53 14.92
CA THR A 252 -11.03 7.30 14.02
C THR A 252 -11.67 6.33 13.02
N PRO A 253 -13.01 6.25 12.94
CA PRO A 253 -13.69 5.35 12.00
C PRO A 253 -13.29 5.66 10.54
N LYS A 254 -12.90 4.63 9.78
CA LYS A 254 -12.51 4.78 8.38
C LYS A 254 -13.69 4.73 7.40
N LEU A 255 -13.40 5.14 6.18
CA LEU A 255 -14.34 5.51 5.11
C LEU A 255 -15.30 4.37 4.72
N ASN A 256 -14.90 3.10 4.85
CA ASN A 256 -15.71 1.93 4.50
C ASN A 256 -16.37 1.22 5.70
N VAL A 257 -16.05 1.58 6.94
CA VAL A 257 -16.65 0.98 8.16
C VAL A 257 -17.89 1.76 8.62
N LEU A 258 -18.40 2.67 7.78
CA LEU A 258 -19.60 3.43 8.10
C LEU A 258 -20.81 2.49 8.12
N THR A 259 -21.38 2.30 9.31
CA THR A 259 -22.57 1.48 9.54
C THR A 259 -23.75 1.93 8.68
N TYR A 260 -24.46 0.96 8.07
CA TYR A 260 -25.75 1.05 7.37
C TYR A 260 -26.38 2.47 7.26
N ASN A 261 -26.30 3.08 6.06
CA ASN A 261 -26.95 4.35 5.73
C ASN A 261 -27.95 4.19 4.56
N PRO A 262 -29.20 3.76 4.83
CA PRO A 262 -30.18 3.59 3.77
C PRO A 262 -30.58 4.94 3.16
N GLY A 263 -30.20 5.16 1.91
CA GLY A 263 -30.60 6.34 1.12
C GLY A 263 -29.49 7.35 0.83
N GLY A 264 -28.23 7.08 1.22
CA GLY A 264 -27.07 7.92 0.92
C GLY A 264 -25.88 7.10 0.42
N TRP A 265 -25.01 7.73 -0.37
CA TRP A 265 -23.65 7.23 -0.60
C TRP A 265 -22.84 7.44 0.68
N TYR A 266 -21.92 6.51 0.99
CA TYR A 266 -21.00 6.66 2.12
C TYR A 266 -20.17 7.93 1.93
N GLU A 267 -20.19 8.84 2.91
CA GLU A 267 -19.46 10.12 2.88
C GLU A 267 -17.92 9.97 2.84
N GLY A 268 -17.42 8.73 2.83
CA GLY A 268 -16.01 8.41 2.81
C GLY A 268 -15.38 8.09 1.46
N ALA A 269 -16.15 7.78 0.42
CA ALA A 269 -15.57 7.69 -0.91
C ALA A 269 -15.47 9.12 -1.46
N ARG A 270 -14.26 9.69 -1.52
CA ARG A 270 -14.04 10.93 -2.30
C ARG A 270 -14.60 10.69 -3.70
N TYR A 271 -15.57 11.52 -4.08
CA TYR A 271 -16.20 11.55 -5.38
C TYR A 271 -15.13 11.51 -6.50
N LEU A 272 -15.10 10.42 -7.28
CA LEU A 272 -14.64 10.50 -8.66
C LEU A 272 -15.82 11.02 -9.49
N PRO A 273 -15.77 12.23 -10.05
CA PRO A 273 -16.79 12.66 -10.99
C PRO A 273 -16.62 11.87 -12.28
N THR A 274 -17.38 10.79 -12.46
CA THR A 274 -17.59 10.24 -13.79
C THR A 274 -18.38 11.26 -14.61
N GLY A 275 -17.76 11.72 -15.70
CA GLY A 275 -18.18 12.90 -16.45
C GLY A 275 -19.64 12.89 -16.92
N THR A 276 -20.24 14.08 -16.81
CA THR A 276 -21.35 14.66 -17.58
C THR A 276 -22.32 13.73 -18.32
N GLY A 277 -23.58 13.71 -17.85
CA GLY A 277 -24.72 13.65 -18.76
C GLY A 277 -25.87 12.74 -18.31
N GLY A 278 -27.03 13.36 -18.10
CA GLY A 278 -28.31 12.67 -18.27
C GLY A 278 -29.03 12.31 -16.99
N SER A 279 -29.96 13.18 -16.63
CA SER A 279 -31.12 12.84 -15.81
C SER A 279 -31.79 11.57 -16.31
N GLY A 280 -31.75 10.51 -15.50
CA GLY A 280 -32.50 9.28 -15.73
C GLY A 280 -32.95 8.70 -14.41
N LYS A 281 -34.13 9.14 -13.93
CA LYS A 281 -34.91 8.39 -12.93
C LYS A 281 -35.13 6.98 -13.46
N ILE A 282 -34.82 5.93 -12.72
CA ILE A 282 -35.64 4.71 -12.65
C ILE A 282 -35.46 4.05 -11.27
N LEU A 283 -36.59 4.00 -10.53
CA LEU A 283 -37.03 3.13 -9.43
C LEU A 283 -36.05 2.71 -8.33
#